data_AF-A0AAN8ML42-F1
#
_entry.id   AF-A0AAN8ML42-F1
#
_cell.length_a   1.000
_cell.length_b   1.000
_cell.length_c   1.000
_cell.angle_alpha   90.00
_cell.angle_beta   90.00
_cell.angle_gamma   90.00
#
_symmetry.space_group_name_H-M   'P 1'
#
loop_
_entity.id
_entity.type
_entity.pdbx_description
1 polymer ?
#
loop_
_entity_poly.entity_id
_entity_poly.type
_entity_poly.pdbx_seq_one_letter_code
_entity_poly.pdbx_strand_id
1 'polypeptide(L)'
;MMVTVKKQLVHSDYTVGLIYAKPLEMHAILTMLDEEHKSLQLDEDDENEYTLGRIGSHNVVVFGPARGEQGKVAISTVVNQIRLSFKNVRIGLLVGIGGGVPKSNHDVRLGTLSSAHRNMVHQLCNMTLGS
;
A
#
# COMPACT_ATOMS: atom_id res chain seq x y z
N MET A 1 -20.67 2.59 22.53
CA MET A 1 -20.13 1.77 21.42
C MET A 1 -20.03 2.68 20.21
N MET A 2 -18.84 3.20 19.90
CA MET A 2 -18.65 4.03 18.71
C MET A 2 -18.68 3.11 17.49
N VAL A 3 -19.74 3.20 16.70
CA VAL A 3 -19.77 2.58 15.37
C VAL A 3 -18.93 3.50 14.49
N THR A 4 -17.70 3.10 14.18
CA THR A 4 -16.88 3.82 13.21
C THR A 4 -17.48 3.60 11.84
N VAL A 5 -18.26 4.56 11.35
CA VAL A 5 -18.85 4.49 10.01
C VAL A 5 -17.72 4.70 9.02
N LYS A 6 -17.28 3.61 8.36
CA LYS A 6 -16.30 3.71 7.27
C LYS A 6 -16.87 4.60 6.16
N LYS A 7 -16.06 5.54 5.68
CA LYS A 7 -16.43 6.47 4.61
C LYS A 7 -16.61 5.71 3.30
N GLN A 8 -17.63 6.07 2.53
CA GLN A 8 -17.86 5.55 1.19
C GLN A 8 -17.45 6.63 0.18
N LEU A 9 -16.52 6.28 -0.70
CA LEU A 9 -16.00 7.15 -1.77
C LEU A 9 -16.30 6.52 -3.13
N VAL A 10 -15.87 7.14 -4.22
CA VAL A 10 -15.92 6.58 -5.57
C VAL A 10 -14.51 6.31 -6.10
N HIS A 11 -14.40 5.49 -7.15
CA HIS A 11 -13.12 5.09 -7.76
C HIS A 11 -12.23 6.30 -8.12
N SER A 12 -12.82 7.41 -8.58
CA SER A 12 -12.09 8.62 -8.97
C SER A 12 -11.47 9.41 -7.81
N ASP A 13 -11.90 9.16 -6.57
CA ASP A 13 -11.37 9.86 -5.39
C ASP A 13 -9.99 9.36 -4.98
N TYR A 14 -9.56 8.21 -5.49
CA TYR A 14 -8.28 7.60 -5.17
C TYR A 14 -7.23 7.98 -6.21
N THR A 15 -6.09 8.46 -5.71
CA THR A 15 -5.02 8.99 -6.58
C THR A 15 -3.67 8.31 -6.35
N VAL A 16 -3.51 7.58 -5.26
CA VAL A 16 -2.26 6.93 -4.88
C VAL A 16 -2.45 5.42 -4.77
N GLY A 17 -1.58 4.67 -5.45
CA GLY A 17 -1.55 3.21 -5.38
C GLY A 17 -0.34 2.71 -4.58
N LEU A 18 -0.60 1.90 -3.55
CA LEU A 18 0.38 1.28 -2.67
C LEU A 18 0.42 -0.24 -2.92
N ILE A 19 1.59 -0.75 -3.27
CA ILE A 19 1.83 -2.16 -3.57
C ILE A 19 2.57 -2.82 -2.41
N TYR A 20 2.05 -3.95 -1.93
CA TYR A 20 2.81 -4.88 -1.09
C TYR A 20 3.12 -6.17 -1.85
N ALA A 21 4.25 -6.81 -1.53
CA ALA A 21 4.62 -8.12 -2.06
C ALA A 21 4.47 -9.24 -1.01
N LYS A 22 4.47 -8.89 0.29
CA LYS A 22 4.42 -9.84 1.40
C LYS A 22 3.36 -9.44 2.44
N PRO A 23 2.79 -10.42 3.17
CA PRO A 23 1.85 -10.14 4.25
C PRO A 23 2.37 -9.15 5.30
N LEU A 24 3.67 -9.20 5.64
CA LEU A 24 4.25 -8.26 6.59
C LEU A 24 4.20 -6.81 6.09
N GLU A 25 4.40 -6.60 4.79
CA GLU A 25 4.34 -5.27 4.18
C GLU A 25 2.90 -4.76 4.14
N MET A 26 1.94 -5.64 3.82
CA MET A 26 0.50 -5.34 3.92
C MET A 26 0.14 -4.86 5.33
N HIS A 27 0.49 -5.62 6.37
CA HIS A 27 0.17 -5.25 7.76
C HIS A 27 0.75 -3.88 8.13
N ALA A 28 1.97 -3.58 7.68
CA ALA A 28 2.58 -2.29 7.95
C ALA A 28 1.85 -1.14 7.24
N ILE A 29 1.49 -1.30 5.96
CA ILE A 29 0.70 -0.29 5.23
C ILE A 29 -0.65 -0.08 5.91
N LEU A 30 -1.36 -1.15 6.27
CA LEU A 30 -2.67 -1.07 6.94
C LEU A 30 -2.57 -0.34 8.29
N THR A 31 -1.51 -0.59 9.05
CA THR A 31 -1.26 0.11 10.33
C THR A 31 -1.00 1.61 10.12
N MET A 32 -0.57 2.02 8.94
CA MET A 32 -0.25 3.40 8.59
C MET A 32 -1.44 4.18 8.00
N LEU A 33 -2.60 3.54 7.81
CA LEU A 33 -3.82 4.22 7.37
C LEU A 33 -4.37 5.09 8.51
N ASP A 34 -4.62 6.36 8.22
CA ASP A 34 -5.33 7.26 9.15
C ASP A 34 -6.82 6.89 9.21
N GLU A 35 -7.36 6.41 8.09
CA GLU A 35 -8.76 6.02 7.95
C GLU A 35 -8.88 4.87 6.94
N GLU A 36 -9.69 3.87 7.27
CA GLU A 36 -10.15 2.85 6.33
C GLU A 36 -11.51 3.22 5.73
N HIS A 37 -11.61 3.14 4.41
CA HIS A 37 -12.85 3.36 3.66
C HIS A 37 -13.59 2.04 3.41
N LYS A 38 -14.85 2.13 2.99
CA LYS A 38 -15.61 0.96 2.53
C LYS A 38 -15.04 0.47 1.20
N SER A 39 -15.06 -0.84 1.01
CA SER A 39 -14.78 -1.49 -0.27
C SER A 39 -15.69 -0.92 -1.36
N LEU A 40 -15.15 -0.79 -2.57
CA LEU A 40 -15.93 -0.43 -3.75
C LEU A 40 -16.38 -1.69 -4.47
N GLN A 41 -17.48 -1.56 -5.22
CA GLN A 41 -17.85 -2.57 -6.19
C GLN A 41 -16.82 -2.56 -7.31
N LEU A 42 -16.31 -3.75 -7.62
CA LEU A 42 -15.39 -4.00 -8.71
C LEU A 42 -16.17 -4.56 -9.90
N ASP A 43 -15.56 -4.47 -11.08
CA ASP A 43 -16.10 -5.10 -12.28
C ASP A 43 -16.11 -6.64 -12.10
N GLU A 44 -16.99 -7.34 -12.81
CA GLU A 44 -17.13 -8.81 -12.69
C GLU A 44 -15.83 -9.56 -13.02
N ASP A 45 -14.95 -8.95 -13.82
CA ASP A 45 -13.65 -9.50 -14.20
C ASP A 45 -12.51 -9.17 -13.21
N ASP A 46 -12.79 -8.41 -12.14
CA ASP A 46 -11.82 -8.02 -11.12
C ASP A 46 -12.11 -8.70 -9.78
N GLU A 47 -11.56 -9.91 -9.64
CA GLU A 47 -11.66 -10.73 -8.42
C GLU A 47 -10.64 -10.31 -7.33
N ASN A 48 -9.92 -9.19 -7.50
CA ASN A 48 -8.93 -8.79 -6.50
C ASN A 48 -9.57 -8.17 -5.27
N GLU A 49 -8.87 -8.31 -4.15
CA GLU A 49 -9.19 -7.59 -2.93
C GLU A 49 -8.31 -6.35 -2.81
N TYR A 50 -8.95 -5.18 -2.73
CA TYR A 50 -8.27 -3.91 -2.47
C TYR A 50 -8.66 -3.39 -1.09
N THR A 51 -7.68 -2.89 -0.35
CA THR A 51 -7.96 -2.10 0.85
C THR A 51 -7.89 -0.62 0.51
N LEU A 52 -8.92 0.12 0.92
CA LEU A 52 -9.07 1.53 0.62
C LEU A 52 -8.95 2.35 1.89
N GLY A 53 -8.28 3.49 1.80
CA GLY A 53 -8.13 4.35 2.97
C GLY A 53 -7.54 5.71 2.65
N ARG A 54 -7.08 6.38 3.70
CA ARG A 54 -6.42 7.68 3.62
C ARG A 54 -5.10 7.66 4.39
N ILE A 55 -4.10 8.33 3.84
CA ILE A 55 -2.85 8.69 4.52
C ILE A 55 -2.60 10.19 4.28
N GLY A 56 -2.56 10.97 5.36
CA GLY A 56 -2.54 12.42 5.32
C GLY A 56 -3.73 12.97 4.52
N SER A 57 -3.44 13.73 3.48
CA SER A 57 -4.42 14.29 2.53
C SER A 57 -4.74 13.38 1.35
N HIS A 58 -4.11 12.22 1.23
CA HIS A 58 -4.18 11.37 0.04
C HIS A 58 -5.09 10.14 0.27
N ASN A 59 -6.05 9.94 -0.62
CA ASN A 59 -6.81 8.69 -0.67
C ASN A 59 -6.00 7.62 -1.40
N VAL A 60 -5.77 6.51 -0.74
CA VAL A 60 -4.86 5.45 -1.19
C VAL A 60 -5.62 4.16 -1.48
N VAL A 61 -5.17 3.44 -2.52
CA VAL A 61 -5.56 2.05 -2.80
C VAL A 61 -4.38 1.16 -2.45
N VAL A 62 -4.59 0.22 -1.53
CA VAL A 62 -3.60 -0.77 -1.11
C VAL A 62 -3.92 -2.10 -1.79
N PHE A 63 -2.94 -2.65 -2.48
CA PHE A 63 -3.11 -3.87 -3.26
C PHE A 63 -1.80 -4.69 -3.31
N GLY A 64 -1.93 -5.95 -3.64
CA GLY A 64 -0.80 -6.87 -3.75
C GLY A 64 -1.23 -8.16 -4.44
N PRO A 65 -0.28 -9.07 -4.69
CA PRO A 65 -0.60 -10.35 -5.31
C PRO A 65 -1.56 -11.16 -4.43
N ALA A 66 -2.38 -12.00 -5.07
CA ALA A 66 -3.28 -12.90 -4.36
C ALA A 66 -2.51 -13.79 -3.38
N ARG A 67 -3.20 -14.30 -2.34
CA ARG A 67 -2.55 -15.14 -1.32
C ARG A 67 -1.90 -16.36 -1.97
N GLY A 68 -0.58 -16.47 -1.81
CA GLY A 68 0.22 -17.57 -2.36
C GLY A 68 0.88 -17.23 -3.71
N GLU A 69 0.46 -16.17 -4.38
CA GLU A 69 1.13 -15.66 -5.57
C GLU A 69 2.31 -14.75 -5.19
N GLN A 70 3.40 -14.86 -5.95
CA GLN A 70 4.61 -14.08 -5.73
C GLN A 70 5.27 -13.73 -7.06
N GLY A 71 6.09 -12.68 -7.02
CA GLY A 71 6.92 -12.28 -8.14
C GLY A 71 6.31 -11.18 -9.01
N LYS A 72 7.10 -10.74 -9.99
CA LYS A 72 6.79 -9.56 -10.82
C LYS A 72 5.54 -9.74 -11.69
N VAL A 73 5.28 -10.96 -12.15
CA VAL A 73 4.12 -11.25 -13.02
C VAL A 73 2.82 -11.04 -12.25
N ALA A 74 2.68 -11.66 -11.08
CA ALA A 74 1.50 -11.49 -10.22
C ALA A 74 1.25 -10.01 -9.87
N ILE A 75 2.32 -9.30 -9.47
CA ILE A 75 2.22 -7.85 -9.19
C ILE A 75 1.79 -7.06 -10.44
N SER A 76 2.35 -7.39 -11.62
CA SER A 76 2.01 -6.71 -12.87
C SER A 76 0.54 -6.91 -13.27
N THR A 77 -0.02 -8.10 -13.01
CA THR A 77 -1.43 -8.40 -13.27
C THR A 77 -2.32 -7.50 -12.44
N VAL A 78 -2.10 -7.45 -11.12
CA VAL A 78 -2.89 -6.61 -10.19
C VAL A 78 -2.72 -5.13 -10.50
N VAL A 79 -1.50 -4.69 -10.82
CA VAL A 79 -1.22 -3.31 -11.28
C VAL A 79 -2.06 -2.94 -12.50
N ASN A 80 -2.21 -3.87 -13.45
CA ASN A 80 -3.00 -3.62 -14.64
C ASN A 80 -4.49 -3.51 -14.31
N GLN A 81 -5.02 -4.38 -13.44
CA GLN A 81 -6.41 -4.30 -12.98
C GLN A 81 -6.68 -2.99 -12.21
N ILE A 82 -5.77 -2.58 -11.32
CA ILE A 82 -5.88 -1.27 -10.65
C ILE A 82 -5.95 -0.10 -11.63
N ARG A 83 -5.17 -0.13 -12.72
CA ARG A 83 -5.25 0.92 -13.75
C ARG A 83 -6.57 0.91 -14.50
N LEU A 84 -7.25 -0.23 -14.57
CA LEU A 84 -8.56 -0.36 -15.17
C LEU A 84 -9.65 0.14 -14.22
N SER A 85 -9.65 -0.31 -12.97
CA SER A 85 -10.67 -0.01 -11.95
C SER A 85 -10.53 1.41 -11.38
N PHE A 86 -9.30 1.89 -11.18
CA PHE A 86 -8.99 3.19 -10.57
C PHE A 86 -8.23 4.11 -11.54
N LYS A 87 -8.96 4.76 -12.46
CA LYS A 87 -8.37 5.58 -13.54
C LYS A 87 -7.47 6.73 -13.06
N ASN A 88 -7.72 7.26 -11.86
CA ASN A 88 -6.98 8.39 -11.31
C ASN A 88 -5.77 7.97 -10.46
N VAL A 89 -5.59 6.67 -10.22
CA VAL A 89 -4.50 6.17 -9.39
C VAL A 89 -3.18 6.24 -10.16
N ARG A 90 -2.21 6.92 -9.54
CA ARG A 90 -0.80 6.89 -9.92
C ARG A 90 -0.10 5.95 -8.93
N ILE A 91 0.48 4.88 -9.47
CA ILE A 91 1.09 3.81 -8.68
C ILE A 91 2.49 4.26 -8.28
N GLY A 92 2.74 4.37 -6.97
CA GLY A 92 3.91 5.09 -6.45
C GLY A 92 4.77 4.34 -5.44
N LEU A 93 4.33 3.20 -4.89
CA LEU A 93 5.05 2.59 -3.77
C LEU A 93 5.08 1.07 -3.89
N LEU A 94 6.22 0.51 -4.31
CA LEU A 94 6.52 -0.90 -4.04
C LEU A 94 7.18 -0.95 -2.67
N VAL A 95 6.41 -1.32 -1.65
CA VAL A 95 6.94 -1.53 -0.31
C VAL A 95 7.67 -2.85 -0.36
N GLY A 96 8.93 -2.83 -0.79
CA GLY A 96 9.81 -3.97 -0.68
C GLY A 96 10.59 -3.88 0.62
N ILE A 97 10.72 -4.98 1.36
CA ILE A 97 11.87 -5.22 2.23
C ILE A 97 13.14 -5.34 1.35
N GLY A 98 13.47 -4.29 0.58
CA GLY A 98 14.74 -4.19 -0.11
C GLY A 98 15.80 -4.03 0.96
N GLY A 99 16.66 -5.04 1.12
CA GLY A 99 17.87 -4.98 1.95
C GLY A 99 18.87 -3.97 1.40
N GLY A 100 18.52 -2.68 1.45
CA GLY A 100 19.40 -1.57 1.17
C GLY A 100 20.02 -1.07 2.46
N VAL A 101 21.17 -1.63 2.83
CA VAL A 101 22.07 -1.04 3.83
C VAL A 101 22.56 0.29 3.24
N PRO A 102 22.33 1.46 3.90
CA PRO A 102 23.11 2.65 3.58
C PRO A 102 24.56 2.32 3.93
N LYS A 103 25.44 2.27 2.92
CA LYS A 103 26.88 2.07 3.14
C LYS A 103 27.42 3.19 4.02
N SER A 104 27.54 2.91 5.31
CA SER A 104 28.46 3.60 6.22
C SER A 104 28.80 2.68 7.40
N ASN A 105 29.71 1.75 7.12
CA ASN A 105 30.77 1.33 8.04
C ASN A 105 30.44 1.03 9.52
N HIS A 106 29.28 0.48 9.86
CA HIS A 106 29.04 -0.03 11.21
C HIS A 106 28.22 -1.33 11.20
N ASP A 107 28.74 -2.30 11.96
CA ASP A 107 28.20 -3.64 12.19
C ASP A 107 26.69 -3.62 12.48
N VAL A 108 25.90 -4.12 11.53
CA VAL A 108 24.48 -4.40 11.76
C VAL A 108 24.37 -5.78 12.40
N ARG A 109 24.41 -5.80 13.74
CA ARG A 109 23.97 -6.95 14.53
C ARG A 109 22.45 -7.10 14.40
N LEU A 110 22.04 -8.33 14.08
CA LEU A 110 20.67 -8.81 13.96
C LEU A 110 19.86 -8.51 15.23
N GLY A 111 18.98 -7.52 15.14
CA GLY A 111 17.88 -7.24 16.07
C GLY A 111 16.63 -6.96 15.24
N THR A 112 15.66 -7.86 15.31
CA THR A 112 14.52 -8.03 14.43
C THR A 112 13.47 -6.90 14.53
N LEU A 113 12.74 -6.65 13.43
CA LEU A 113 11.48 -5.88 13.27
C LEU A 113 11.48 -4.34 13.19
N SER A 114 12.53 -3.61 13.58
CA SER A 114 12.42 -2.13 13.68
C SER A 114 12.82 -1.32 12.42
N SER A 115 13.62 -1.90 11.52
CA SER A 115 14.16 -1.16 10.36
C SER A 115 13.17 -1.02 9.20
N ALA A 116 12.26 -2.00 9.04
CA ALA A 116 11.26 -1.98 7.96
C ALA A 116 10.23 -0.87 8.18
N HIS A 117 9.75 -0.72 9.41
CA HIS A 117 8.81 0.34 9.78
C HIS A 117 9.42 1.72 9.53
N ARG A 118 10.68 1.95 9.90
CA ARG A 118 11.36 3.24 9.65
C ARG A 118 11.48 3.58 8.16
N ASN A 119 11.83 2.61 7.31
CA ASN A 119 11.94 2.85 5.87
C ASN A 119 10.57 3.15 5.23
N MET A 120 9.52 2.44 5.65
CA MET A 120 8.14 2.72 5.24
C MET A 120 7.71 4.13 5.68
N VAL A 121 7.97 4.52 6.94
CA VAL A 121 7.68 5.87 7.46
C VAL A 121 8.42 6.93 6.65
N HIS A 122 9.70 6.75 6.34
CA HIS A 122 10.46 7.71 5.53
C HIS A 122 9.89 7.88 4.12
N GLN A 123 9.49 6.80 3.45
CA GLN A 123 8.92 6.84 2.11
C GLN A 123 7.53 7.50 2.12
N LEU A 124 6.76 7.32 3.19
CA LEU A 124 5.48 7.99 3.43
C LEU A 124 5.62 9.48 3.77
N CYS A 125 6.58 9.85 4.62
CA CYS A 125 6.86 11.25 4.97
C CYS A 125 7.20 12.09 3.74
N ASN A 126 7.95 11.53 2.77
CA ASN A 126 8.22 12.22 1.51
C ASN A 126 6.95 12.46 0.67
N MET A 127 5.91 11.63 0.81
CA MET A 127 4.63 11.83 0.11
C MET A 127 3.72 12.85 0.82
N THR A 128 3.69 12.87 2.16
CA THR A 128 2.87 13.84 2.90
C THR A 128 3.47 15.25 2.91
N LEU A 129 4.81 15.38 2.83
CA LEU A 129 5.52 16.67 2.84
C LEU A 129 5.79 17.23 1.43
N GLY A 130 5.45 16.50 0.37
CA GLY A 130 5.70 16.87 -1.03
C GLY A 130 4.56 17.60 -1.75
N SER A 131 3.58 18.17 -1.02
CA SER A 131 2.42 18.89 -1.59
C SER A 131 2.40 20.35 -1.17
#